data_AF-A0A2J2H6Z1-F1
#
_entry.id   AF-A0A2J2H6Z1-F1
#
_cell.length_a   1.000
_cell.length_b   1.000
_cell.length_c   1.000
_cell.angle_alpha   90.00
_cell.angle_beta   90.00
_cell.angle_gamma   90.00
#
_symmetry.space_group_name_H-M   'P 1'
#
loop_
_entity.id
_entity.type
_entity.pdbx_description
1 polymer ?
#
loop_
_entity_poly.entity_id
_entity_poly.type
_entity_poly.pdbx_seq_one_letter_code
_entity_poly.pdbx_strand_id
1 'polypeptide(L)'
;MDALRRIAKASSEGVMWRAYVAARTLAEMAARAVVEAGLPRPERCEDLPRVLAGGILDPADSAKLAEVLKTAKALHKTQDPAVAKKIADDAVELVERLARAARRRYPAVETREGVRYALKAAGVKAAYSIGPGELAVRADRPLGLEEKLRLAAELSAELGIPPDRLIVGDLAEPGTLERTIREGKLIYADDLDDEIDWLSERYMEYICC
;
A
#
# COMPACT_ATOMS: atom_id res chain seq x y z
N MET A 1 7.25 16.37 -3.00
CA MET A 1 7.26 17.78 -2.53
C MET A 1 5.87 18.25 -2.07
N ASP A 2 4.78 17.57 -2.40
CA ASP A 2 3.43 18.06 -2.06
C ASP A 2 2.99 17.78 -0.61
N ALA A 3 3.50 16.72 0.04
CA ALA A 3 3.23 16.41 1.45
C ALA A 3 3.61 17.57 2.40
N LEU A 4 4.86 18.05 2.32
CA LEU A 4 5.32 19.17 3.16
C LEU A 4 4.60 20.49 2.84
N ARG A 5 4.24 20.73 1.57
CA ARG A 5 3.45 21.90 1.17
C ARG A 5 2.05 21.86 1.76
N ARG A 6 1.40 20.69 1.81
CA ARG A 6 0.09 20.49 2.46
C ARG A 6 0.15 20.85 3.94
N ILE A 7 1.19 20.38 4.65
CA ILE A 7 1.41 20.69 6.07
C ILE A 7 1.69 22.19 6.27
N ALA A 8 2.51 22.79 5.41
CA ALA A 8 2.83 24.21 5.49
C ALA A 8 1.58 25.09 5.33
N LYS A 9 0.70 24.78 4.36
CA LYS A 9 -0.58 25.49 4.18
C LYS A 9 -1.48 25.40 5.42
N ALA A 10 -1.55 24.25 6.06
CA ALA A 10 -2.35 24.08 7.28
C ALA A 10 -1.84 24.92 8.47
N SER A 11 -0.59 25.41 8.42
CA SER A 11 -0.02 26.24 9.50
C SER A 11 -0.72 27.59 9.66
N SER A 12 -1.27 28.16 8.58
CA SER A 12 -2.02 29.43 8.65
C SER A 12 -3.40 29.30 9.26
N GLU A 13 -3.91 28.08 9.43
CA GLU A 13 -5.26 27.78 9.96
C GLU A 13 -5.24 27.40 11.45
N GLY A 14 -4.05 27.31 12.06
CA GLY A 14 -3.86 27.07 13.49
C GLY A 14 -3.10 25.78 13.81
N VAL A 15 -2.49 25.75 15.00
CA VAL A 15 -1.59 24.66 15.44
C VAL A 15 -2.29 23.32 15.51
N MET A 16 -3.56 23.28 15.97
CA MET A 16 -4.34 22.05 16.05
C MET A 16 -4.60 21.45 14.66
N TRP A 17 -4.98 22.29 13.70
CA TRP A 17 -5.23 21.85 12.33
C TRP A 17 -3.95 21.39 11.64
N ARG A 18 -2.85 22.15 11.82
CA ARG A 18 -1.52 21.74 11.34
C ARG A 18 -1.13 20.35 11.87
N ALA A 19 -1.35 20.08 13.15
CA ALA A 19 -1.04 18.79 13.76
C ALA A 19 -1.89 17.65 13.18
N TYR A 20 -3.19 17.88 12.97
CA TYR A 20 -4.07 16.91 12.31
C TYR A 20 -3.60 16.61 10.87
N VAL A 21 -3.34 17.65 10.07
CA VAL A 21 -2.88 17.50 8.69
C VAL A 21 -1.53 16.81 8.61
N ALA A 22 -0.60 17.14 9.52
CA ALA A 22 0.73 16.51 9.58
C ALA A 22 0.62 15.02 9.94
N ALA A 23 -0.15 14.66 10.97
CA ALA A 23 -0.34 13.27 11.36
C ALA A 23 -1.02 12.44 10.27
N ARG A 24 -2.05 12.99 9.61
CA ARG A 24 -2.71 12.34 8.48
C ARG A 24 -1.75 12.14 7.30
N THR A 25 -1.00 13.17 6.95
CA THR A 25 -0.02 13.09 5.85
C THR A 25 1.07 12.06 6.16
N LEU A 26 1.51 11.98 7.42
CA LEU A 26 2.46 10.96 7.86
C LEU A 26 1.88 9.55 7.72
N ALA A 27 0.63 9.33 8.12
CA ALA A 27 -0.05 8.04 7.99
C ALA A 27 -0.17 7.60 6.50
N GLU A 28 -0.59 8.52 5.63
CA GLU A 28 -0.66 8.31 4.17
C GLU A 28 0.72 7.92 3.60
N MET A 29 1.79 8.61 4.00
CA MET A 29 3.15 8.29 3.56
C MET A 29 3.68 6.97 4.13
N ALA A 30 3.34 6.64 5.37
CA ALA A 30 3.70 5.37 5.99
C ALA A 30 2.99 4.19 5.28
N ALA A 31 1.70 4.33 4.98
CA ALA A 31 0.94 3.34 4.21
C ALA A 31 1.51 3.14 2.80
N ARG A 32 1.83 4.24 2.11
CA ARG A 32 2.51 4.20 0.81
C ARG A 32 3.87 3.49 0.87
N ALA A 33 4.66 3.74 1.91
CA ALA A 33 5.96 3.08 2.09
C ALA A 33 5.83 1.55 2.29
N VAL A 34 4.77 1.09 2.99
CA VAL A 34 4.46 -0.34 3.11
C VAL A 34 4.16 -0.95 1.73
N VAL A 35 3.35 -0.27 0.92
CA VAL A 35 2.97 -0.73 -0.42
C VAL A 35 4.18 -0.75 -1.35
N GLU A 36 4.93 0.35 -1.43
CA GLU A 36 6.12 0.48 -2.26
C GLU A 36 7.09 -0.65 -1.94
N ALA A 37 7.42 -0.88 -0.66
CA ALA A 37 8.36 -1.92 -0.26
C ALA A 37 7.81 -3.36 -0.34
N GLY A 38 6.56 -3.57 -0.74
CA GLY A 38 5.95 -4.90 -0.79
C GLY A 38 5.81 -5.56 0.58
N LEU A 39 5.70 -4.78 1.65
CA LEU A 39 5.57 -5.28 3.01
C LEU A 39 4.13 -5.77 3.28
N PRO A 40 3.93 -6.68 4.26
CA PRO A 40 2.59 -7.10 4.67
C PRO A 40 1.76 -5.89 5.10
N ARG A 41 0.61 -5.69 4.48
CA ARG A 41 -0.24 -4.51 4.70
C ARG A 41 -1.12 -4.70 5.93
N PRO A 42 -0.92 -3.94 7.03
CA PRO A 42 -1.77 -4.06 8.21
C PRO A 42 -3.20 -3.54 7.96
N GLU A 43 -4.17 -4.07 8.70
CA GLU A 43 -5.56 -3.61 8.60
C GLU A 43 -5.83 -2.27 9.29
N ARG A 44 -4.97 -1.89 10.25
CA ARG A 44 -5.14 -0.69 11.08
C ARG A 44 -3.91 0.20 10.98
N CYS A 45 -4.15 1.51 10.96
CA CYS A 45 -3.08 2.51 10.88
C CYS A 45 -2.11 2.42 12.05
N GLU A 46 -2.59 2.06 13.25
CA GLU A 46 -1.75 1.87 14.45
C GLU A 46 -0.71 0.74 14.32
N ASP A 47 -0.91 -0.17 13.37
CA ASP A 47 -0.02 -1.31 13.14
C ASP A 47 1.08 -0.98 12.08
N LEU A 48 1.00 0.17 11.38
CA LEU A 48 2.03 0.64 10.45
C LEU A 48 3.44 0.75 11.07
N PRO A 49 3.63 1.29 12.29
CA PRO A 49 4.96 1.39 12.89
C PRO A 49 5.66 0.04 13.04
N ARG A 50 4.89 -1.01 13.36
CA ARG A 50 5.39 -2.37 13.53
C ARG A 50 5.89 -2.96 12.21
N VAL A 51 5.17 -2.72 11.12
CA VAL A 51 5.51 -3.23 9.79
C VAL A 51 6.71 -2.50 9.19
N LEU A 52 6.84 -1.20 9.45
CA LEU A 52 7.94 -0.38 8.94
C LEU A 52 9.26 -0.57 9.73
N ALA A 53 9.19 -1.10 10.95
CA ALA A 53 10.33 -1.28 11.83
C ALA A 53 11.39 -2.23 11.23
N GLY A 54 12.65 -1.78 11.21
CA GLY A 54 13.80 -2.59 10.78
C GLY A 54 13.95 -2.77 9.27
N GLY A 55 12.94 -2.39 8.48
CA GLY A 55 13.00 -2.38 7.01
C GLY A 55 13.15 -0.97 6.42
N ILE A 56 12.31 -0.04 6.88
CA ILE A 56 12.24 1.33 6.37
C ILE A 56 12.59 2.34 7.45
N LEU A 57 12.06 2.14 8.66
CA LEU A 57 12.31 2.99 9.82
C LEU A 57 13.21 2.28 10.83
N ASP A 58 14.07 3.06 11.48
CA ASP A 58 14.79 2.59 12.65
C ASP A 58 13.84 2.46 13.86
N PRO A 59 14.25 1.78 14.96
CA PRO A 59 13.40 1.61 16.12
C PRO A 59 12.91 2.92 16.76
N ALA A 60 13.71 3.99 16.69
CA ALA A 60 13.35 5.29 17.28
C ALA A 60 12.27 5.99 16.43
N ASP A 61 12.41 5.95 15.11
CA ASP A 61 11.42 6.48 14.17
C ASP A 61 10.11 5.69 14.20
N SER A 62 10.17 4.36 14.30
CA SER A 62 8.98 3.53 14.48
C SER A 62 8.26 3.88 15.80
N ALA A 63 8.99 4.06 16.90
CA ALA A 63 8.37 4.48 18.16
C ALA A 63 7.74 5.89 18.06
N LYS A 64 8.43 6.83 17.39
CA LYS A 64 7.91 8.18 17.14
C LYS A 64 6.63 8.13 16.28
N LEU A 65 6.60 7.33 15.22
CA LEU A 65 5.42 7.14 14.38
C LEU A 65 4.24 6.59 15.22
N ALA A 66 4.47 5.59 16.06
CA ALA A 66 3.44 5.04 16.93
C ALA A 66 2.84 6.10 17.87
N GLU A 67 3.69 6.95 18.46
CA GLU A 67 3.25 8.02 19.35
C GLU A 67 2.47 9.11 18.61
N VAL A 68 2.90 9.48 17.39
CA VAL A 68 2.18 10.43 16.55
C VAL A 68 0.78 9.91 16.22
N LEU A 69 0.66 8.67 15.74
CA LEU A 69 -0.63 8.08 15.38
C LEU A 69 -1.58 7.93 16.58
N LYS A 70 -1.04 7.50 17.72
CA LYS A 70 -1.80 7.38 18.97
C LYS A 70 -2.30 8.73 19.46
N THR A 71 -1.44 9.75 19.46
CA THR A 71 -1.76 11.07 19.99
C THR A 71 -2.71 11.83 19.04
N ALA A 72 -2.54 11.69 17.73
CA ALA A 72 -3.43 12.29 16.73
C ALA A 72 -4.90 11.88 16.93
N LYS A 73 -5.15 10.61 17.26
CA LYS A 73 -6.51 10.12 17.60
C LYS A 73 -7.12 10.79 18.82
N ALA A 74 -6.30 11.17 19.80
CA ALA A 74 -6.73 11.81 21.02
C ALA A 74 -6.73 13.35 20.94
N LEU A 75 -6.20 13.93 19.86
CA LEU A 75 -5.93 15.36 19.74
C LEU A 75 -7.18 16.24 19.95
N HIS A 76 -8.33 15.77 19.48
CA HIS A 76 -9.62 16.43 19.65
C HIS A 76 -10.07 16.52 21.12
N LYS A 77 -9.60 15.61 21.98
CA LYS A 77 -9.92 15.56 23.42
C LYS A 77 -8.92 16.36 24.26
N THR A 78 -7.63 16.30 23.90
CA THR A 78 -6.58 16.97 24.67
C THR A 78 -6.62 18.48 24.48
N GLN A 79 -6.85 18.95 23.25
CA GLN A 79 -6.89 20.38 22.88
C GLN A 79 -5.69 21.22 23.37
N ASP A 80 -4.55 20.57 23.63
CA ASP A 80 -3.33 21.22 24.12
C ASP A 80 -2.45 21.68 22.93
N PRO A 81 -2.22 22.99 22.75
CA PRO A 81 -1.39 23.52 21.67
C PRO A 81 0.06 23.07 21.73
N ALA A 82 0.63 22.80 22.91
CA ALA A 82 2.01 22.34 23.05
C ALA A 82 2.15 20.90 22.54
N VAL A 83 1.18 20.04 22.89
CA VAL A 83 1.09 18.67 22.36
C VAL A 83 0.91 18.71 20.84
N ALA A 84 -0.02 19.52 20.34
CA ALA A 84 -0.26 19.65 18.90
C ALA A 84 0.99 20.12 18.14
N LYS A 85 1.73 21.10 18.67
CA LYS A 85 2.99 21.55 18.07
C LYS A 85 4.02 20.42 18.00
N LYS A 86 4.23 19.70 19.12
CA LYS A 86 5.17 18.56 19.17
C LYS A 86 4.82 17.52 18.10
N ILE A 87 3.55 17.14 18.01
CA ILE A 87 3.07 16.14 17.03
C ILE A 87 3.27 16.62 15.60
N ALA A 88 3.00 17.89 15.31
CA ALA A 88 3.23 18.45 13.98
C ALA A 88 4.71 18.40 13.59
N ASP A 89 5.61 18.75 14.51
CA ASP A 89 7.05 18.77 14.25
C ASP A 89 7.62 17.34 14.12
N ASP A 90 7.23 16.42 15.01
CA ASP A 90 7.59 14.99 14.93
C ASP A 90 7.10 14.36 13.61
N ALA A 91 5.89 14.71 13.18
CA ALA A 91 5.33 14.20 11.92
C ALA A 91 6.05 14.74 10.68
N VAL A 92 6.43 16.02 10.67
CA VAL A 92 7.22 16.60 9.57
C VAL A 92 8.59 15.92 9.45
N GLU A 93 9.28 15.71 10.57
CA GLU A 93 10.56 15.01 10.58
C GLU A 93 10.43 13.59 10.00
N LEU A 94 9.41 12.84 10.43
CA LEU A 94 9.17 11.49 9.92
C LEU A 94 8.76 11.47 8.44
N VAL A 95 7.98 12.45 7.98
CA VAL A 95 7.65 12.62 6.55
C VAL A 95 8.91 12.80 5.71
N GLU A 96 9.85 13.63 6.17
CA GLU A 96 11.13 13.81 5.46
C GLU A 96 11.97 12.53 5.45
N ARG A 97 12.00 11.80 6.56
CA ARG A 97 12.71 10.51 6.64
C ARG A 97 12.10 9.47 5.71
N LEU A 98 10.78 9.31 5.72
CA LEU A 98 10.06 8.41 4.81
C LEU A 98 10.30 8.81 3.36
N ALA A 99 10.23 10.09 3.00
CA ALA A 99 10.52 10.56 1.65
C ALA A 99 11.94 10.22 1.18
N ARG A 100 12.92 10.20 2.08
CA ARG A 100 14.31 9.79 1.77
C ARG A 100 14.47 8.28 1.67
N ALA A 101 13.80 7.53 2.54
CA ALA A 101 13.85 6.06 2.57
C ALA A 101 13.10 5.44 1.37
N ALA A 102 12.01 6.08 0.93
CA ALA A 102 11.14 5.68 -0.17
C ALA A 102 11.73 5.94 -1.57
N ARG A 103 13.05 5.88 -1.76
CA ARG A 103 13.69 5.97 -3.10
C ARG A 103 13.42 4.71 -3.95
N ARG A 104 12.13 4.40 -4.20
CA ARG A 104 11.58 3.34 -5.06
C ARG A 104 12.19 1.97 -4.79
N ARG A 105 11.98 1.45 -3.58
CA ARG A 105 12.15 0.03 -3.31
C ARG A 105 10.88 -0.66 -3.76
N TYR A 106 10.76 -1.05 -5.03
CA TYR A 106 9.59 -1.78 -5.50
C TYR A 106 9.60 -3.24 -5.02
N PRO A 107 8.44 -3.90 -4.89
CA PRO A 107 8.41 -5.32 -4.61
C PRO A 107 9.07 -6.09 -5.75
N ALA A 108 9.72 -7.21 -5.42
CA ALA A 108 10.17 -8.16 -6.43
C ALA A 108 8.94 -8.79 -7.11
N VAL A 109 8.81 -8.56 -8.41
CA VAL A 109 7.80 -9.18 -9.28
C VAL A 109 8.36 -10.42 -9.97
N GLU A 110 7.48 -11.28 -10.46
CA GLU A 110 7.84 -12.45 -11.26
C GLU A 110 8.53 -12.04 -12.55
N THR A 111 9.62 -12.75 -12.87
CA THR A 111 10.49 -12.44 -14.03
C THR A 111 10.45 -13.52 -15.10
N ARG A 112 9.86 -14.70 -14.80
CA ARG A 112 9.62 -15.76 -15.78
C ARG A 112 8.87 -15.21 -16.99
N GLU A 113 9.47 -15.34 -18.17
CA GLU A 113 8.92 -14.79 -19.41
C GLU A 113 7.56 -15.37 -19.75
N GLY A 114 7.34 -16.67 -19.51
CA GLY A 114 6.06 -17.33 -19.78
C GLY A 114 4.91 -16.75 -18.94
N VAL A 115 5.15 -16.45 -17.65
CA VAL A 115 4.17 -15.77 -16.79
C VAL A 115 3.82 -14.39 -17.35
N ARG A 116 4.84 -13.60 -17.69
CA ARG A 116 4.64 -12.24 -18.23
C ARG A 116 3.88 -12.27 -19.56
N TYR A 117 4.23 -13.22 -20.43
CA TYR A 117 3.58 -13.38 -21.73
C TYR A 117 2.10 -13.77 -21.58
N ALA A 118 1.79 -14.78 -20.74
CA ALA A 118 0.42 -15.22 -20.50
C ALA A 118 -0.47 -14.08 -19.95
N LEU A 119 0.04 -13.34 -18.95
CA LEU A 119 -0.68 -12.20 -18.37
C LEU A 119 -0.89 -11.09 -19.40
N LYS A 120 0.14 -10.72 -20.15
CA LYS A 120 0.05 -9.67 -21.18
C LYS A 120 -0.90 -10.06 -22.32
N ALA A 121 -0.83 -11.31 -22.79
CA ALA A 121 -1.71 -11.82 -23.84
C ALA A 121 -3.20 -11.82 -23.42
N ALA A 122 -3.47 -11.99 -22.13
CA ALA A 122 -4.81 -11.90 -21.56
C ALA A 122 -5.27 -10.45 -21.25
N GLY A 123 -4.47 -9.42 -21.56
CA GLY A 123 -4.80 -8.02 -21.26
C GLY A 123 -4.75 -7.70 -19.76
N VAL A 124 -3.90 -8.40 -19.00
CA VAL A 124 -3.70 -8.13 -17.58
C VAL A 124 -2.68 -7.01 -17.39
N LYS A 125 -3.07 -5.97 -16.65
CA LYS A 125 -2.20 -4.86 -16.22
C LYS A 125 -1.37 -5.22 -14.99
N ALA A 126 -1.97 -5.93 -14.05
CA ALA A 126 -1.28 -6.39 -12.84
C ALA A 126 -1.85 -7.69 -12.29
N ALA A 127 -1.03 -8.48 -11.62
CA ALA A 127 -1.45 -9.71 -10.96
C ALA A 127 -0.88 -9.80 -9.55
N TYR A 128 -1.68 -10.43 -8.68
CA TYR A 128 -1.43 -10.54 -7.26
C TYR A 128 -1.60 -11.99 -6.81
N SER A 129 -0.68 -12.49 -5.99
CA SER A 129 -0.89 -13.72 -5.23
C SER A 129 -1.68 -13.39 -3.96
N ILE A 130 -2.88 -13.94 -3.81
CA ILE A 130 -3.75 -13.76 -2.63
C ILE A 130 -3.88 -15.03 -1.77
N GLY A 131 -3.23 -16.12 -2.17
CA GLY A 131 -3.20 -17.37 -1.42
C GLY A 131 -2.47 -18.48 -2.20
N PRO A 132 -2.30 -19.66 -1.60
CA PRO A 132 -1.77 -20.82 -2.31
C PRO A 132 -2.66 -21.19 -3.50
N GLY A 133 -2.15 -21.02 -4.73
CA GLY A 133 -2.92 -21.32 -5.94
C GLY A 133 -4.02 -20.31 -6.26
N GLU A 134 -4.02 -19.13 -5.65
CA GLU A 134 -5.02 -18.10 -5.91
C GLU A 134 -4.38 -16.80 -6.38
N LEU A 135 -4.76 -16.37 -7.58
CA LEU A 135 -4.34 -15.14 -8.19
C LEU A 135 -5.51 -14.19 -8.37
N ALA A 136 -5.27 -12.91 -8.13
CA ALA A 136 -6.18 -11.84 -8.51
C ALA A 136 -5.54 -10.99 -9.60
N VAL A 137 -6.29 -10.69 -10.67
CA VAL A 137 -5.78 -9.96 -11.82
C VAL A 137 -6.55 -8.66 -12.06
N ARG A 138 -5.82 -7.59 -12.32
CA ARG A 138 -6.33 -6.31 -12.81
C ARG A 138 -6.22 -6.31 -14.32
N ALA A 139 -7.31 -6.55 -15.03
CA ALA A 139 -7.32 -6.56 -16.49
C ALA A 139 -7.79 -5.22 -17.09
N ASP A 140 -7.48 -5.00 -18.37
CA ASP A 140 -7.96 -3.85 -19.16
C ASP A 140 -9.50 -3.80 -19.24
N ARG A 141 -10.12 -4.98 -19.22
CA ARG A 141 -11.56 -5.20 -19.19
C ARG A 141 -11.85 -6.41 -18.30
N PRO A 142 -13.07 -6.50 -17.72
CA PRO A 142 -13.46 -7.69 -16.97
C PRO A 142 -13.28 -8.97 -17.81
N LEU A 143 -12.64 -9.97 -17.21
CA LEU A 143 -12.39 -11.28 -17.80
C LEU A 143 -13.60 -12.20 -17.60
N GLY A 144 -14.05 -12.81 -18.69
CA GLY A 144 -15.05 -13.86 -18.65
C GLY A 144 -14.54 -15.15 -18.00
N LEU A 145 -15.44 -16.07 -17.64
CA LEU A 145 -15.08 -17.35 -17.04
C LEU A 145 -14.09 -18.15 -17.90
N GLU A 146 -14.35 -18.24 -19.22
CA GLU A 146 -13.48 -18.96 -20.15
C GLU A 146 -12.08 -18.35 -20.22
N GLU A 147 -11.98 -17.02 -20.17
CA GLU A 147 -10.70 -16.30 -20.21
C GLU A 147 -9.89 -16.57 -18.94
N LYS A 148 -10.55 -16.56 -17.78
CA LYS A 148 -9.93 -16.90 -16.50
C LYS A 148 -9.44 -18.35 -16.46
N LEU A 149 -10.23 -19.30 -16.96
CA LEU A 149 -9.85 -20.71 -17.04
C LEU A 149 -8.66 -20.93 -17.99
N ARG A 150 -8.67 -20.27 -19.15
CA ARG A 150 -7.54 -20.32 -20.08
C ARG A 150 -6.27 -19.72 -19.46
N LEU A 151 -6.38 -18.55 -18.84
CA LEU A 151 -5.26 -17.90 -18.17
C LEU A 151 -4.71 -18.76 -17.02
N ALA A 152 -5.59 -19.40 -16.24
CA ALA A 152 -5.18 -20.36 -15.22
C ALA A 152 -4.41 -21.54 -15.83
N ALA A 153 -4.88 -22.13 -16.93
CA ALA A 153 -4.18 -23.23 -17.60
C ALA A 153 -2.78 -22.82 -18.10
N GLU A 154 -2.65 -21.63 -18.70
CA GLU A 154 -1.37 -21.09 -19.18
C GLU A 154 -0.40 -20.82 -18.01
N LEU A 155 -0.88 -20.20 -16.93
CA LEU A 155 -0.06 -19.88 -15.76
C LEU A 155 0.32 -21.11 -14.93
N SER A 156 -0.47 -22.18 -14.97
CA SER A 156 -0.26 -23.38 -14.18
C SER A 156 1.10 -24.05 -14.48
N ALA A 157 1.42 -24.20 -15.76
CA ALA A 157 2.69 -24.76 -16.20
C ALA A 157 3.87 -23.89 -15.74
N GLU A 158 3.72 -22.58 -15.90
CA GLU A 158 4.76 -21.61 -15.57
C GLU A 158 5.01 -21.51 -14.07
N LEU A 159 3.94 -21.53 -13.25
CA LEU A 159 4.00 -21.39 -11.80
C LEU A 159 4.26 -22.72 -11.08
N GLY A 160 4.19 -23.86 -11.78
CA GLY A 160 4.32 -25.19 -11.19
C GLY A 160 3.12 -25.58 -10.32
N ILE A 161 1.94 -25.03 -10.61
CA ILE A 161 0.70 -25.27 -9.87
C ILE A 161 -0.22 -26.10 -10.76
N PRO A 162 -0.83 -27.19 -10.27
CA PRO A 162 -1.79 -27.95 -11.06
C PRO A 162 -2.98 -27.08 -11.55
N PRO A 163 -3.46 -27.23 -12.79
CA PRO A 163 -4.54 -26.40 -13.34
C PRO A 163 -5.85 -26.42 -12.55
N ASP A 164 -6.16 -27.55 -11.92
CA ASP A 164 -7.32 -27.71 -11.03
C ASP A 164 -7.17 -26.99 -9.68
N ARG A 165 -5.96 -26.51 -9.38
CA ARG A 165 -5.60 -25.82 -8.13
C ARG A 165 -5.24 -24.36 -8.32
N LEU A 166 -5.19 -23.86 -9.57
CA LEU A 166 -4.96 -22.46 -9.85
C LEU A 166 -6.28 -21.75 -10.14
N ILE A 167 -6.66 -20.84 -9.24
CA ILE A 167 -7.84 -20.00 -9.38
C ILE A 167 -7.38 -18.60 -9.76
N VAL A 168 -7.95 -18.06 -10.83
CA VAL A 168 -7.75 -16.67 -11.25
C VAL A 168 -9.06 -15.92 -11.03
N GLY A 169 -9.04 -14.95 -10.11
CA GLY A 169 -10.12 -13.99 -9.86
C GLY A 169 -9.85 -12.65 -10.54
N ASP A 170 -10.89 -11.95 -10.93
CA ASP A 170 -10.78 -10.59 -11.50
C ASP A 170 -11.02 -9.56 -10.39
N LEU A 171 -10.20 -8.49 -10.34
CA LEU A 171 -10.42 -7.38 -9.39
C LEU A 171 -11.74 -6.62 -9.63
N ALA A 172 -12.34 -6.75 -10.80
CA ALA A 172 -13.69 -6.25 -11.06
C ALA A 172 -14.78 -7.01 -10.27
N GLU A 173 -14.46 -8.19 -9.72
CA GLU A 173 -15.42 -8.99 -8.95
C GLU A 173 -15.54 -8.49 -7.50
N PRO A 174 -16.76 -8.43 -6.95
CA PRO A 174 -16.99 -8.10 -5.55
C PRO A 174 -16.22 -9.06 -4.62
N GLY A 175 -15.50 -8.51 -3.64
CA GLY A 175 -14.72 -9.28 -2.65
C GLY A 175 -13.26 -9.54 -3.04
N THR A 176 -12.96 -9.74 -4.33
CA THR A 176 -11.58 -9.95 -4.82
C THR A 176 -10.72 -8.70 -4.63
N LEU A 177 -11.31 -7.51 -4.87
CA LEU A 177 -10.62 -6.22 -4.71
C LEU A 177 -10.12 -6.00 -3.28
N GLU A 178 -11.02 -6.10 -2.30
CA GLU A 178 -10.67 -5.87 -0.89
C GLU A 178 -9.60 -6.85 -0.41
N ARG A 179 -9.78 -8.14 -0.72
CA ARG A 179 -8.80 -9.16 -0.35
C ARG A 179 -7.45 -8.91 -1.00
N THR A 180 -7.42 -8.49 -2.27
CA THR A 180 -6.16 -8.13 -2.95
C THR A 180 -5.49 -6.94 -2.29
N ILE A 181 -6.24 -5.90 -1.97
CA ILE A 181 -5.70 -4.71 -1.31
C ILE A 181 -5.14 -5.05 0.07
N ARG A 182 -5.73 -5.98 0.82
CA ARG A 182 -5.23 -6.37 2.15
C ARG A 182 -4.08 -7.38 2.10
N GLU A 183 -4.20 -8.42 1.28
CA GLU A 183 -3.37 -9.63 1.36
C GLU A 183 -2.49 -9.84 0.12
N GLY A 184 -2.85 -9.23 -1.01
CA GLY A 184 -2.24 -9.49 -2.30
C GLY A 184 -0.75 -9.13 -2.38
N LYS A 185 0.08 -10.13 -2.65
CA LYS A 185 1.47 -9.89 -3.02
C LYS A 185 1.56 -9.61 -4.52
N LEU A 186 2.01 -8.43 -4.92
CA LEU A 186 2.21 -8.09 -6.33
C LEU A 186 3.21 -9.07 -6.94
N ILE A 187 2.81 -9.74 -8.03
CA ILE A 187 3.66 -10.67 -8.78
C ILE A 187 3.88 -10.21 -10.21
N TYR A 188 3.08 -9.29 -10.73
CA TYR A 188 3.24 -8.75 -12.07
C TYR A 188 2.61 -7.37 -12.18
N ALA A 189 3.24 -6.48 -12.92
CA ALA A 189 2.69 -5.21 -13.38
C ALA A 189 3.28 -4.87 -14.76
N ASP A 190 2.46 -4.42 -15.70
CA ASP A 190 2.92 -3.91 -17.00
C ASP A 190 3.61 -2.54 -16.84
N ASP A 191 3.04 -1.69 -15.97
CA ASP A 191 3.68 -0.50 -15.43
C ASP A 191 3.68 -0.57 -13.89
N LEU A 192 4.89 -0.68 -13.32
CA LEU A 192 5.09 -0.86 -11.89
C LEU A 192 4.90 0.44 -11.10
N ASP A 193 5.22 1.60 -11.68
CA ASP A 193 5.02 2.89 -11.02
C ASP A 193 3.52 3.15 -10.88
N ASP A 194 2.78 2.99 -11.98
CA ASP A 194 1.33 3.18 -12.02
C ASP A 194 0.59 2.19 -11.10
N GLU A 195 1.02 0.93 -11.05
CA GLU A 195 0.37 -0.07 -10.18
C GLU A 195 0.58 0.24 -8.70
N ILE A 196 1.77 0.72 -8.34
CA ILE A 196 2.09 1.05 -6.95
C ILE A 196 1.36 2.31 -6.50
N ASP A 197 1.21 3.30 -7.38
CA ASP A 197 0.37 4.47 -7.10
C ASP A 197 -1.09 4.05 -6.92
N TRP A 198 -1.64 3.24 -7.83
CA TRP A 198 -3.02 2.73 -7.71
C TRP A 198 -3.22 1.93 -6.42
N LEU A 199 -2.33 1.00 -6.11
CA LEU A 199 -2.43 0.16 -4.92
C LEU A 199 -2.28 0.99 -3.64
N SER A 200 -1.42 2.02 -3.65
CA SER A 200 -1.26 2.94 -2.52
C SER A 200 -2.54 3.73 -2.27
N GLU A 201 -3.12 4.31 -3.32
CA GLU A 201 -4.39 5.05 -3.22
C GLU A 201 -5.50 4.15 -2.65
N ARG A 202 -5.66 2.95 -3.22
CA ARG A 202 -6.63 1.98 -2.75
C ARG A 202 -6.38 1.57 -1.30
N TYR A 203 -5.16 1.19 -0.96
CA TYR A 203 -4.85 0.78 0.40
C TYR A 203 -5.11 1.89 1.44
N MET A 204 -4.83 3.14 1.09
CA MET A 204 -5.15 4.30 1.94
C MET A 204 -6.65 4.47 2.18
N GLU A 205 -7.52 4.09 1.23
CA GLU A 205 -8.99 4.10 1.42
C GLU A 205 -9.45 3.05 2.45
N TYR A 206 -8.71 1.94 2.59
CA TYR A 206 -9.05 0.84 3.51
C TYR A 206 -8.43 0.97 4.90
N ILE A 207 -7.27 1.61 5.02
CA ILE A 207 -6.59 1.78 6.30
C ILE A 207 -7.11 3.04 7.01
N CYS A 208 -7.89 2.86 8.07
CA CYS A 208 -8.51 3.96 8.80
C CYS A 208 -7.49 5.02 9.27
N CYS A 209 -7.74 6.29 8.95
CA CYS A 209 -7.20 7.47 9.64
C CYS A 209 -8.34 8.33 10.19
#